data_AF-A0A6A4HFZ5-F1
#
_entry.id   AF-A0A6A4HFZ5-F1
#
_cell.length_a   1.000
_cell.length_b   1.000
_cell.length_c   1.000
_cell.angle_alpha   90.00
_cell.angle_beta   90.00
_cell.angle_gamma   90.00
#
_symmetry.space_group_name_H-M   'P 1'
#
loop_
_entity.id
_entity.type
_entity.pdbx_description
1 polymer ?
#
loop_
_entity_poly.entity_id
_entity_poly.type
_entity_poly.pdbx_seq_one_letter_code
_entity_poly.pdbx_strand_id
1 'polypeptide(L)'
;MPSQLPNISDRLRGRYPFNKWEVSEILRDIDGNIKATSAEILRMQSDILALRMKREKLEKLGEECLSLMAPIRKLPTELLDHIFEFCCCDEASDFFPFANDLVDAPTFTLSSVCAQWREIILPNPKFWANLSLHLDPSMGEKYDMQTPVGLHLLRSKQYPLTLQIHLVSHEHPLLPTLIEHSQRWKSVSFHCFHFSERFWPSLTSLGQLTILKHLEIDSRRIPHLYLVQEAPSLRSLSLTYVPSSQLSGKFPWKQITHLELNAVHSGSVFRALESCPNLHSVFYRNIYCRSSESAHGIVNQKSAVRSVSICVSGIAKDAGCNLLNQLVSSFTLPRLEVLSLQTSISAHFYDLSRPRSLFTEWADTRPWCGNYSLGEWPRHAFDMFLDRSGCTLTTLQLEMIPISDLDAIHLLECLPSLENLLIREQGSDKRTISSQFLKSSCQRLSSSQVEGQPEPTSVKATGAWYLEHGIY
;
A
#
# COMPACT_ATOMS: atom_id res chain seq x y z
N MET A 1 46.11 30.64 -40.14
CA MET A 1 47.02 31.81 -40.19
C MET A 1 46.14 33.04 -40.24
N PRO A 2 46.13 33.93 -39.25
CA PRO A 2 45.34 35.14 -39.35
C PRO A 2 46.02 36.02 -40.41
N SER A 3 45.34 36.24 -41.53
CA SER A 3 45.70 37.31 -42.46
C SER A 3 45.79 38.59 -41.64
N GLN A 4 46.98 39.19 -41.58
CA GLN A 4 47.18 40.48 -40.93
C GLN A 4 46.27 41.49 -41.64
N LEU A 5 45.12 41.79 -41.03
CA LEU A 5 44.25 42.85 -41.50
C LEU A 5 45.07 44.13 -41.54
N PRO A 6 45.13 44.84 -42.68
CA PRO A 6 45.90 46.08 -42.77
C PRO A 6 45.43 47.04 -41.67
N ASN A 7 46.38 47.60 -40.91
CA ASN A 7 46.09 48.54 -39.83
C ASN A 7 45.64 49.89 -40.42
N ILE A 8 44.39 49.94 -40.86
CA ILE A 8 43.73 51.12 -41.45
C ILE A 8 43.46 52.17 -40.35
N SER A 9 43.49 51.78 -39.06
CA SER A 9 43.22 52.67 -37.94
C SER A 9 44.23 53.82 -37.82
N ASP A 10 45.49 53.59 -38.20
CA ASP A 10 46.53 54.64 -38.25
C ASP A 10 46.39 55.55 -39.48
N ARG A 11 45.86 55.04 -40.61
CA ARG A 11 45.62 55.84 -41.83
C ARG A 11 44.40 56.76 -41.70
N LEU A 12 43.39 56.36 -40.92
CA LEU A 12 42.22 57.21 -40.58
C LEU A 12 42.59 58.47 -39.76
N ARG A 13 43.76 58.47 -39.11
CA ARG A 13 44.26 59.60 -38.29
C ARG A 13 45.22 60.55 -39.03
N GLY A 14 45.53 60.28 -40.30
CA GLY A 14 46.45 61.08 -41.13
C GLY A 14 45.78 62.23 -41.89
N ARG A 15 46.54 63.29 -42.23
CA ARG A 15 46.07 64.50 -42.93
C ARG A 15 45.92 64.38 -44.47
N TYR A 16 46.15 63.21 -45.07
CA TYR A 16 46.17 63.05 -46.53
C TYR A 16 44.86 62.45 -47.08
N PRO A 17 44.35 62.93 -48.23
CA PRO A 17 43.14 62.41 -48.84
C PRO A 17 43.34 60.98 -49.36
N PHE A 18 42.41 60.08 -49.04
CA PHE A 18 42.45 58.70 -49.51
C PHE A 18 42.27 58.61 -51.03
N ASN A 19 43.03 57.73 -51.68
CA ASN A 19 42.72 57.34 -53.04
C ASN A 19 41.45 56.47 -53.02
N LYS A 20 40.35 57.00 -53.58
CA LYS A 20 39.05 56.31 -53.63
C LYS A 20 39.13 54.93 -54.28
N TRP A 21 40.00 54.75 -55.27
CA TRP A 21 40.22 53.47 -55.91
C TRP A 21 40.85 52.45 -54.96
N GLU A 22 41.92 52.82 -54.26
CA GLU A 22 42.65 51.95 -53.31
C GLU A 22 41.75 51.48 -52.16
N VAL A 23 40.93 52.40 -51.61
CA VAL A 23 39.95 52.05 -50.56
C VAL A 23 38.85 51.13 -51.08
N SER A 24 38.36 51.34 -52.31
CA SER A 24 37.35 50.47 -52.94
C SER A 24 37.88 49.05 -53.17
N GLU A 25 39.15 48.93 -53.58
CA GLU A 25 39.81 47.65 -53.78
C GLU A 25 40.00 46.88 -52.46
N ILE A 26 40.42 47.55 -51.40
CA ILE A 26 40.51 46.98 -50.04
C ILE A 26 39.14 46.54 -49.52
N LEU A 27 38.09 47.36 -49.71
CA LEU A 27 36.74 47.00 -49.31
C LEU A 27 36.22 45.77 -50.05
N ARG A 28 36.53 45.64 -51.35
CA ARG A 28 36.16 44.47 -52.15
C ARG A 28 36.86 43.20 -51.66
N ASP A 29 38.13 43.29 -51.29
CA ASP A 29 38.88 42.17 -50.71
C ASP A 29 38.35 41.78 -49.33
N ILE A 30 38.04 42.75 -48.47
CA ILE A 30 37.41 42.51 -47.17
C ILE A 30 36.04 41.83 -47.34
N ASP A 31 35.19 42.31 -48.25
CA ASP A 31 33.88 41.71 -48.52
C ASP A 31 34.02 40.27 -49.04
N GLY A 32 34.99 40.02 -49.92
CA GLY A 32 35.34 38.67 -50.38
C GLY A 32 35.77 37.75 -49.24
N ASN A 33 36.64 38.24 -48.34
CA ASN A 33 37.10 37.51 -47.16
C ASN A 33 35.98 37.25 -46.15
N ILE A 34 35.08 38.23 -45.94
CA ILE A 34 33.88 38.06 -45.09
C ILE A 34 32.97 36.99 -45.68
N LYS A 35 32.71 37.01 -46.99
CA LYS A 35 31.90 35.98 -47.67
C LYS A 35 32.52 34.59 -47.54
N ALA A 36 33.83 34.47 -47.78
CA ALA A 36 34.55 33.20 -47.64
C ALA A 36 34.52 32.69 -46.20
N THR A 37 34.78 33.55 -45.21
CA THR A 37 34.73 33.19 -43.79
C THR A 37 33.31 32.81 -43.36
N SER A 38 32.29 33.53 -43.84
CA SER A 38 30.89 33.22 -43.55
C SER A 38 30.47 31.87 -44.12
N ALA A 39 30.90 31.54 -45.35
CA ALA A 39 30.67 30.24 -45.95
C ALA A 39 31.34 29.11 -45.15
N GLU A 40 32.56 29.34 -44.67
CA GLU A 40 33.28 28.38 -43.83
C GLU A 40 32.60 28.18 -42.45
N ILE A 41 32.10 29.26 -41.83
CA ILE A 41 31.29 29.18 -40.61
C ILE A 41 30.04 28.33 -40.84
N LEU A 42 29.31 28.56 -41.93
CA LEU A 42 28.12 27.77 -42.28
C LEU A 42 28.46 26.29 -42.50
N ARG A 43 29.58 26.02 -43.18
CA ARG A 43 30.08 24.65 -43.39
C ARG A 43 30.40 23.96 -42.06
N MET A 44 31.15 24.62 -41.17
CA MET A 44 31.46 24.08 -39.84
C MET A 44 30.22 23.89 -38.97
N GLN A 45 29.24 24.80 -39.04
CA GLN A 45 27.96 24.64 -38.34
C GLN A 45 27.18 23.41 -38.83
N SER A 46 27.16 23.17 -40.14
CA SER A 46 26.57 21.96 -40.74
C SER A 46 27.30 20.70 -40.26
N ASP A 47 28.64 20.71 -40.26
CA ASP A 47 29.46 19.58 -39.79
C ASP A 47 29.22 19.29 -38.29
N ILE A 48 29.09 20.32 -37.45
CA ILE A 48 28.77 20.17 -36.02
C ILE A 48 27.39 19.53 -35.83
N LEU A 49 26.37 19.96 -36.59
CA LEU A 49 25.03 19.37 -36.52
C LEU A 49 25.06 17.89 -36.93
N ALA A 50 25.74 17.55 -38.02
CA ALA A 50 25.88 16.17 -38.48
C ALA A 50 26.59 15.28 -37.45
N LEU A 51 27.67 15.78 -36.82
CA LEU A 51 28.37 15.07 -35.75
C LEU A 51 27.52 14.88 -34.50
N ARG A 52 26.70 15.88 -34.13
CA ARG A 52 25.75 15.77 -33.01
C ARG A 52 24.70 14.69 -33.25
N MET A 53 24.07 14.68 -34.43
CA MET A 53 23.12 13.63 -34.82
C MET A 53 23.77 12.24 -34.83
N LYS A 54 25.02 12.15 -35.31
CA LYS A 54 25.78 10.89 -35.28
C LYS A 54 26.06 10.42 -33.85
N ARG A 55 26.44 11.34 -32.94
CA ARG A 55 26.67 11.02 -31.53
C ARG A 55 25.39 10.50 -30.87
N GLU A 56 24.27 11.20 -31.03
CA GLU A 56 22.97 10.79 -30.48
C GLU A 56 22.57 9.39 -30.96
N LYS A 57 22.77 9.10 -32.26
CA LYS A 57 22.51 7.77 -32.81
C LYS A 57 23.41 6.68 -32.20
N LEU A 58 24.68 6.99 -31.95
CA LEU A 58 25.63 6.06 -31.32
C LEU A 58 25.33 5.86 -29.83
N GLU A 59 24.94 6.91 -29.11
CA GLU A 59 24.49 6.84 -27.71
C GLU A 59 23.27 5.94 -27.60
N LYS A 60 22.24 6.14 -28.44
CA LYS A 60 21.06 5.27 -28.50
C LYS A 60 21.40 3.81 -28.80
N LEU A 61 22.30 3.56 -29.77
CA LEU A 61 22.76 2.21 -30.08
C LEU A 61 23.51 1.58 -28.89
N GLY A 62 24.30 2.38 -28.15
CA GLY A 62 24.97 1.96 -26.93
C GLY A 62 23.98 1.52 -25.85
N GLU A 63 22.92 2.32 -25.61
CA GLU A 63 21.84 1.97 -24.68
C GLU A 63 21.11 0.69 -25.09
N GLU A 64 20.81 0.51 -26.38
CA GLU A 64 20.21 -0.71 -26.91
C GLU A 64 21.11 -1.94 -26.66
N CYS A 65 22.42 -1.83 -26.88
CA CYS A 65 23.38 -2.90 -26.59
C CYS A 65 23.46 -3.23 -25.09
N LEU A 66 23.50 -2.20 -24.23
CA LEU A 66 23.49 -2.39 -22.78
C LEU A 66 22.20 -3.07 -22.32
N SER A 67 21.06 -2.69 -22.90
CA SER A 67 19.79 -3.38 -22.68
C SER A 67 19.93 -4.86 -23.05
N LEU A 68 20.41 -5.20 -24.25
CA LEU A 68 20.60 -6.59 -24.68
C LEU A 68 21.50 -7.41 -23.74
N MET A 69 22.45 -6.76 -23.06
CA MET A 69 23.33 -7.38 -22.07
C MET A 69 22.77 -7.44 -20.64
N ALA A 70 21.58 -6.88 -20.40
CA ALA A 70 20.97 -6.82 -19.08
C ALA A 70 20.89 -8.22 -18.42
N PRO A 71 21.33 -8.38 -17.16
CA PRO A 71 21.36 -9.68 -16.48
C PRO A 71 20.02 -10.42 -16.48
N ILE A 72 18.90 -9.68 -16.44
CA ILE A 72 17.54 -10.23 -16.44
C ILE A 72 17.23 -11.07 -17.68
N ARG A 73 17.88 -10.80 -18.83
CA ARG A 73 17.72 -11.59 -20.07
C ARG A 73 18.38 -12.97 -19.99
N LYS A 74 19.24 -13.21 -18.99
CA LYS A 74 19.89 -14.50 -18.74
C LYS A 74 19.07 -15.40 -17.83
N LEU A 75 18.00 -14.88 -17.22
CA LEU A 75 17.18 -15.67 -16.32
C LEU A 75 16.34 -16.68 -17.13
N PRO A 76 16.22 -17.92 -16.63
CA PRO A 76 15.25 -18.87 -17.13
C PRO A 76 13.82 -18.31 -17.06
N THR A 77 12.97 -18.76 -17.98
CA THR A 77 11.57 -18.35 -18.06
C THR A 77 10.82 -18.59 -16.75
N GLU A 78 11.16 -19.64 -16.01
CA GLU A 78 10.54 -20.00 -14.73
C GLU A 78 10.83 -18.95 -13.65
N LEU A 79 12.05 -18.39 -13.63
CA LEU A 79 12.40 -17.33 -12.68
C LEU A 79 11.73 -16.01 -13.07
N LEU A 80 11.64 -15.71 -14.36
CA LEU A 80 10.91 -14.54 -14.84
C LEU A 80 9.41 -14.64 -14.52
N ASP A 81 8.80 -15.81 -14.73
CA ASP A 81 7.39 -16.08 -14.37
C ASP A 81 7.15 -15.86 -12.87
N HIS A 82 8.07 -16.34 -12.02
CA HIS A 82 7.97 -16.14 -10.57
C HIS A 82 8.16 -14.67 -10.17
N ILE A 83 9.10 -13.95 -10.78
CA ILE A 83 9.27 -12.50 -10.57
C ILE A 83 8.00 -11.74 -10.98
N PHE A 84 7.44 -12.07 -12.14
CA PHE A 84 6.21 -11.42 -12.62
C PHE A 84 4.99 -11.75 -11.78
N GLU A 85 4.98 -12.90 -11.08
CA GLU A 85 3.95 -13.22 -10.11
C GLU A 85 3.93 -12.22 -8.95
N PHE A 86 5.10 -11.84 -8.41
CA PHE A 86 5.16 -10.76 -7.42
C PHE A 86 4.65 -9.43 -7.99
N CYS A 87 4.95 -9.12 -9.25
CA CYS A 87 4.52 -7.86 -9.88
C CYS A 87 3.02 -7.82 -10.21
N CYS A 88 2.41 -8.94 -10.60
CA CYS A 88 1.04 -8.97 -11.14
C CYS A 88 0.01 -9.59 -10.19
N CYS A 89 0.43 -10.41 -9.23
CA CYS A 89 -0.46 -11.13 -8.33
C CYS A 89 -0.47 -10.54 -6.92
N ASP A 90 0.65 -10.02 -6.42
CA ASP A 90 0.70 -9.36 -5.11
C ASP A 90 0.27 -7.89 -5.21
N GLU A 91 0.68 -7.21 -6.28
CA GLU A 91 0.16 -5.88 -6.64
C GLU A 91 -0.99 -6.01 -7.65
N ALA A 92 -2.14 -5.41 -7.32
CA ALA A 92 -3.28 -5.40 -8.23
C ALA A 92 -3.02 -4.45 -9.41
N SER A 93 -3.50 -4.82 -10.61
CA SER A 93 -3.57 -3.87 -11.72
C SER A 93 -4.55 -2.76 -11.36
N ASP A 94 -4.01 -1.58 -11.07
CA ASP A 94 -4.78 -0.43 -10.59
C ASP A 94 -5.31 0.41 -11.75
N PHE A 95 -6.62 0.64 -11.75
CA PHE A 95 -7.32 1.42 -12.75
C PHE A 95 -7.94 2.64 -12.07
N PHE A 96 -7.20 3.75 -12.11
CA PHE A 96 -7.59 5.02 -11.50
C PHE A 96 -7.95 6.08 -12.56
N PRO A 97 -9.07 6.83 -12.42
CA PRO A 97 -9.51 7.82 -13.40
C PRO A 97 -8.55 9.01 -13.61
N PHE A 98 -7.57 9.19 -12.74
CA PHE A 98 -6.59 10.28 -12.81
C PHE A 98 -5.19 9.80 -13.21
N ALA A 99 -5.00 8.49 -13.36
CA ALA A 99 -3.81 7.94 -14.00
C ALA A 99 -3.98 8.14 -15.50
N ASN A 100 -3.21 9.06 -16.09
CA ASN A 100 -3.29 9.35 -17.52
C ASN A 100 -2.86 8.18 -18.41
N ASP A 101 -2.37 7.07 -17.84
CA ASP A 101 -1.77 5.98 -18.56
C ASP A 101 -2.34 4.62 -18.13
N LEU A 102 -2.88 3.88 -19.12
CA LEU A 102 -3.10 2.42 -19.04
C LEU A 102 -1.80 1.64 -18.69
N VAL A 103 -0.65 2.33 -18.75
CA VAL A 103 0.70 1.81 -18.48
C VAL A 103 0.87 1.41 -17.02
N ASP A 104 0.05 1.89 -16.08
CA ASP A 104 0.21 1.56 -14.66
C ASP A 104 -0.15 0.10 -14.29
N ALA A 105 -0.85 -0.63 -15.16
CA ALA A 105 -1.10 -2.06 -14.93
C ALA A 105 0.18 -2.88 -15.19
N PRO A 106 0.67 -3.67 -14.21
CA PRO A 106 1.89 -4.47 -14.37
C PRO A 106 1.87 -5.38 -15.59
N THR A 107 0.71 -5.95 -15.95
CA THR A 107 0.55 -6.81 -17.12
C THR A 107 0.85 -6.09 -18.44
N PHE A 108 0.37 -4.85 -18.61
CA PHE A 108 0.63 -4.06 -19.81
C PHE A 108 2.07 -3.58 -19.86
N THR A 109 2.61 -3.11 -18.74
CA THR A 109 4.02 -2.70 -18.65
C THR A 109 4.95 -3.87 -18.99
N LEU A 110 4.81 -5.02 -18.33
CA LEU A 110 5.70 -6.17 -18.54
C LEU A 110 5.59 -6.75 -19.96
N SER A 111 4.38 -6.81 -20.53
CA SER A 111 4.19 -7.31 -21.90
C SER A 111 4.69 -6.35 -23.00
N SER A 112 4.99 -5.09 -22.65
CA SER A 112 5.56 -4.09 -23.56
C SER A 112 7.09 -4.12 -23.62
N VAL A 113 7.77 -4.67 -22.61
CA VAL A 113 9.24 -4.60 -22.47
C VAL A 113 9.99 -5.31 -23.60
N CYS A 114 9.73 -6.60 -23.81
CA CYS A 114 10.34 -7.37 -24.89
C CYS A 114 9.49 -8.59 -25.29
N ALA A 115 9.86 -9.27 -26.37
CA ALA A 115 9.15 -10.44 -26.89
C ALA A 115 9.07 -11.57 -25.86
N GLN A 116 10.19 -11.89 -25.19
CA GLN A 116 10.24 -12.94 -24.16
C GLN A 116 9.24 -12.68 -23.02
N TRP A 117 9.18 -11.45 -22.51
CA TRP A 117 8.29 -11.10 -21.40
C TRP A 117 6.83 -11.16 -21.85
N ARG A 118 6.54 -10.73 -23.08
CA ARG A 118 5.22 -10.83 -23.69
C ARG A 118 4.77 -12.29 -23.83
N GLU A 119 5.66 -13.17 -24.27
CA GLU A 119 5.41 -14.61 -24.39
C GLU A 119 5.13 -15.28 -23.04
N ILE A 120 5.64 -14.72 -21.94
CA ILE A 120 5.35 -15.18 -20.58
C ILE A 120 4.01 -14.62 -20.09
N ILE A 121 3.79 -13.31 -20.23
CA ILE A 121 2.64 -12.63 -19.61
C ILE A 121 1.32 -12.92 -20.34
N LEU A 122 1.30 -12.82 -21.68
CA LEU A 122 0.05 -12.90 -22.45
C LEU A 122 -0.71 -14.23 -22.31
N PRO A 123 -0.07 -15.43 -22.35
CA PRO A 123 -0.81 -16.68 -22.27
C PRO A 123 -1.23 -17.06 -20.84
N ASN A 124 -0.58 -16.49 -19.82
CA ASN A 124 -0.70 -16.87 -18.41
C ASN A 124 -1.88 -16.15 -17.74
N PRO A 125 -3.02 -16.83 -17.48
CA PRO A 125 -4.23 -16.17 -17.01
C PRO A 125 -4.11 -15.58 -15.60
N LYS A 126 -3.21 -16.14 -14.76
CA LYS A 126 -2.99 -15.73 -13.37
C LYS A 126 -2.62 -14.25 -13.24
N PHE A 127 -1.85 -13.72 -14.21
CA PHE A 127 -1.40 -12.34 -14.19
C PHE A 127 -2.52 -11.33 -14.47
N TRP A 128 -3.62 -11.76 -15.10
CA TRP A 128 -4.71 -10.89 -15.51
C TRP A 128 -5.88 -10.87 -14.52
N ALA A 129 -5.75 -11.59 -13.40
CA ALA A 129 -6.86 -11.91 -12.51
C ALA A 129 -6.93 -11.07 -11.22
N ASN A 130 -5.94 -10.20 -10.96
CA ASN A 130 -5.92 -9.29 -9.82
C ASN A 130 -6.16 -7.84 -10.29
N LEU A 131 -7.30 -7.26 -9.91
CA LEU A 131 -7.77 -5.97 -10.40
C LEU A 131 -8.14 -5.04 -9.25
N SER A 132 -7.67 -3.79 -9.29
CA SER A 132 -8.16 -2.67 -8.48
C SER A 132 -8.84 -1.66 -9.39
N LEU A 133 -10.10 -1.34 -9.11
CA LEU A 133 -10.99 -0.58 -9.98
C LEU A 133 -11.57 0.61 -9.23
N HIS A 134 -11.23 1.82 -9.66
CA HIS A 134 -11.83 3.05 -9.15
C HIS A 134 -12.89 3.56 -10.12
N LEU A 135 -14.13 3.19 -9.83
CA LEU A 135 -15.30 3.40 -10.67
C LEU A 135 -16.01 4.70 -10.28
N ASP A 136 -15.73 5.76 -11.03
CA ASP A 136 -16.39 7.06 -10.94
C ASP A 136 -17.19 7.34 -12.22
N PRO A 137 -18.54 7.32 -12.18
CA PRO A 137 -19.35 7.55 -13.37
C PRO A 137 -19.20 8.97 -13.94
N SER A 138 -18.77 9.95 -13.14
CA SER A 138 -18.53 11.32 -13.63
C SER A 138 -17.33 11.43 -14.58
N MET A 139 -16.49 10.39 -14.62
CA MET A 139 -15.25 10.34 -15.41
C MET A 139 -15.35 9.47 -16.67
N GLY A 140 -16.48 8.75 -16.86
CA GLY A 140 -16.65 7.79 -17.95
C GLY A 140 -16.54 8.38 -19.36
N GLU A 141 -16.78 9.68 -19.53
CA GLU A 141 -16.59 10.37 -20.83
C GLU A 141 -15.12 10.69 -21.13
N LYS A 142 -14.25 10.74 -20.11
CA LYS A 142 -12.84 11.14 -20.26
C LYS A 142 -11.89 9.95 -20.36
N TYR A 143 -12.23 8.80 -19.77
CA TYR A 143 -11.35 7.65 -19.68
C TYR A 143 -12.10 6.34 -19.95
N ASP A 144 -11.67 5.61 -20.99
CA ASP A 144 -12.22 4.28 -21.29
C ASP A 144 -11.59 3.21 -20.39
N MET A 145 -12.27 2.90 -19.29
CA MET A 145 -11.93 1.75 -18.44
C MET A 145 -12.48 0.43 -18.97
N GLN A 146 -13.43 0.44 -19.92
CA GLN A 146 -14.09 -0.78 -20.38
C GLN A 146 -13.14 -1.67 -21.18
N THR A 147 -12.39 -1.08 -22.10
CA THR A 147 -11.41 -1.80 -22.92
C THR A 147 -10.34 -2.52 -22.08
N PRO A 148 -9.58 -1.85 -21.18
CA PRO A 148 -8.52 -2.51 -20.43
C PRO A 148 -9.04 -3.54 -19.41
N VAL A 149 -10.17 -3.27 -18.75
CA VAL A 149 -10.81 -4.22 -17.83
C VAL A 149 -11.36 -5.42 -18.59
N GLY A 150 -12.02 -5.19 -19.72
CA GLY A 150 -12.50 -6.25 -20.61
C GLY A 150 -11.36 -7.15 -21.10
N LEU A 151 -10.19 -6.59 -21.43
CA LEU A 151 -9.00 -7.36 -21.77
C LEU A 151 -8.49 -8.23 -20.61
N HIS A 152 -8.51 -7.72 -19.38
CA HIS A 152 -8.15 -8.51 -18.20
C HIS A 152 -9.13 -9.66 -17.96
N LEU A 153 -10.43 -9.39 -18.06
CA LEU A 153 -11.48 -10.42 -17.92
C LEU A 153 -11.37 -11.48 -19.02
N LEU A 154 -11.05 -11.08 -20.26
CA LEU A 154 -10.84 -12.00 -21.38
C LEU A 154 -9.61 -12.88 -21.17
N ARG A 155 -8.46 -12.29 -20.80
CA ARG A 155 -7.18 -13.01 -20.66
C ARG A 155 -7.07 -13.84 -19.38
N SER A 156 -7.76 -13.44 -18.32
CA SER A 156 -7.88 -14.25 -17.09
C SER A 156 -8.68 -15.54 -17.31
N LYS A 157 -9.41 -15.68 -18.44
CA LYS A 157 -10.14 -16.90 -18.82
C LYS A 157 -11.05 -17.38 -17.70
N GLN A 158 -10.79 -18.56 -17.13
CA GLN A 158 -11.54 -19.14 -16.00
C GLN A 158 -10.77 -19.07 -14.68
N TYR A 159 -9.66 -18.33 -14.65
CA TYR A 159 -8.84 -18.20 -13.45
C TYR A 159 -9.61 -17.47 -12.33
N PRO A 160 -9.40 -17.83 -11.05
CA PRO A 160 -10.08 -17.17 -9.95
C PRO A 160 -9.68 -15.70 -9.81
N LEU A 161 -10.67 -14.81 -9.78
CA LEU A 161 -10.49 -13.37 -9.74
C LEU A 161 -10.32 -12.85 -8.30
N THR A 162 -9.45 -11.86 -8.18
CA THR A 162 -9.31 -11.00 -7.00
C THR A 162 -9.63 -9.58 -7.42
N LEU A 163 -10.69 -9.00 -6.86
CA LEU A 163 -11.23 -7.71 -7.29
C LEU A 163 -11.28 -6.75 -6.11
N GLN A 164 -10.74 -5.55 -6.28
CA GLN A 164 -10.94 -4.41 -5.39
C GLN A 164 -11.75 -3.36 -6.14
N ILE A 165 -12.94 -3.03 -5.63
CA ILE A 165 -13.90 -2.18 -6.35
C ILE A 165 -14.22 -0.96 -5.49
N HIS A 166 -13.63 0.17 -5.84
CA HIS A 166 -13.88 1.47 -5.24
C HIS A 166 -14.96 2.20 -6.04
N LEU A 167 -16.11 2.42 -5.44
CA LEU A 167 -17.29 3.03 -6.07
C LEU A 167 -17.52 4.44 -5.51
N VAL A 168 -17.45 5.45 -6.39
CA VAL A 168 -17.94 6.80 -6.05
C VAL A 168 -19.48 6.83 -6.11
N SER A 169 -20.06 6.10 -7.07
CA SER A 169 -21.50 5.89 -7.21
C SER A 169 -21.77 4.51 -7.81
N HIS A 170 -23.01 4.03 -7.65
CA HIS A 170 -23.45 2.67 -7.93
C HIS A 170 -23.87 2.41 -9.39
N GLU A 171 -23.77 3.42 -10.27
CA GLU A 171 -24.29 3.38 -11.64
C GLU A 171 -23.20 3.13 -12.70
N HIS A 172 -22.01 2.65 -12.30
CA HIS A 172 -20.92 2.47 -13.24
C HIS A 172 -21.20 1.30 -14.23
N PRO A 173 -21.06 1.50 -15.55
CA PRO A 173 -21.42 0.50 -16.57
C PRO A 173 -20.58 -0.78 -16.54
N LEU A 174 -19.40 -0.77 -15.90
CA LEU A 174 -18.58 -1.97 -15.70
C LEU A 174 -19.13 -2.95 -14.66
N LEU A 175 -19.98 -2.50 -13.73
CA LEU A 175 -20.48 -3.35 -12.65
C LEU A 175 -21.23 -4.60 -13.16
N PRO A 176 -22.19 -4.49 -14.10
CA PRO A 176 -22.84 -5.67 -14.69
C PRO A 176 -21.84 -6.66 -15.30
N THR A 177 -20.83 -6.17 -16.03
CA THR A 177 -19.78 -7.01 -16.63
C THR A 177 -18.98 -7.76 -15.56
N LEU A 178 -18.62 -7.10 -14.46
CA LEU A 178 -17.92 -7.77 -13.36
C LEU A 178 -18.80 -8.86 -12.71
N ILE A 179 -20.08 -8.58 -12.51
CA ILE A 179 -21.07 -9.50 -11.91
C ILE A 179 -21.27 -10.74 -12.79
N GLU A 180 -21.22 -10.61 -14.11
CA GLU A 180 -21.26 -11.75 -15.05
C GLU A 180 -20.14 -12.76 -14.79
N HIS A 181 -19.00 -12.31 -14.26
CA HIS A 181 -17.86 -13.15 -13.89
C HIS A 181 -17.85 -13.60 -12.42
N SER A 182 -18.94 -13.37 -11.68
CA SER A 182 -19.04 -13.63 -10.23
C SER A 182 -18.76 -15.07 -9.80
N GLN A 183 -19.07 -16.05 -10.66
CA GLN A 183 -18.82 -17.47 -10.39
C GLN A 183 -17.34 -17.81 -10.18
N ARG A 184 -16.44 -16.91 -10.57
CA ARG A 184 -14.98 -17.07 -10.43
C ARG A 184 -14.37 -16.11 -9.42
N TRP A 185 -15.15 -15.37 -8.65
CA TRP A 185 -14.60 -14.50 -7.62
C TRP A 185 -14.05 -15.33 -6.46
N LYS A 186 -12.74 -15.25 -6.23
CA LYS A 186 -12.06 -15.84 -5.06
C LYS A 186 -11.98 -14.85 -3.91
N SER A 187 -11.72 -13.59 -4.23
CA SER A 187 -11.64 -12.49 -3.27
C SER A 187 -12.28 -11.24 -3.90
N VAL A 188 -13.19 -10.59 -3.18
CA VAL A 188 -13.81 -9.34 -3.64
C VAL A 188 -13.92 -8.34 -2.51
N SER A 189 -13.51 -7.10 -2.76
CA SER A 189 -13.76 -5.96 -1.88
C SER A 189 -14.62 -4.91 -2.56
N PHE A 190 -15.58 -4.38 -1.82
CA PHE A 190 -16.47 -3.31 -2.25
C PHE A 190 -16.31 -2.12 -1.31
N HIS A 191 -15.72 -1.03 -1.80
CA HIS A 191 -15.51 0.20 -1.05
C HIS A 191 -16.42 1.29 -1.62
N CYS A 192 -17.44 1.70 -0.86
CA CYS A 192 -18.35 2.76 -1.30
C CYS A 192 -18.89 3.56 -0.12
N PHE A 193 -18.77 4.89 -0.19
CA PHE A 193 -19.30 5.78 0.86
C PHE A 193 -20.81 5.60 1.07
N HIS A 194 -21.57 5.41 -0.03
CA HIS A 194 -23.01 5.26 0.00
C HIS A 194 -23.50 4.33 -1.11
N PHE A 195 -23.80 3.08 -0.75
CA PHE A 195 -24.63 2.24 -1.60
C PHE A 195 -26.08 2.73 -1.57
N SER A 196 -26.67 2.98 -2.73
CA SER A 196 -28.11 3.18 -2.81
C SER A 196 -28.82 1.85 -2.55
N GLU A 197 -30.08 1.90 -2.13
CA GLU A 197 -30.92 0.71 -1.99
C GLU A 197 -31.13 -0.03 -3.33
N ARG A 198 -30.81 0.62 -4.48
CA ARG A 198 -30.92 0.06 -5.83
C ARG A 198 -29.68 -0.69 -6.30
N PHE A 199 -28.51 -0.45 -5.70
CA PHE A 199 -27.29 -1.20 -6.03
C PHE A 199 -27.42 -2.68 -5.68
N TRP A 200 -27.96 -2.96 -4.50
CA TRP A 200 -28.04 -4.31 -3.94
C TRP A 200 -28.93 -5.29 -4.72
N PRO A 201 -30.10 -4.87 -5.27
CA PRO A 201 -30.84 -5.65 -6.24
C PRO A 201 -30.01 -6.11 -7.46
N SER A 202 -29.04 -5.33 -7.94
CA SER A 202 -28.18 -5.75 -9.06
C SER A 202 -27.27 -6.93 -8.73
N LEU A 203 -27.00 -7.16 -7.43
CA LEU A 203 -26.26 -8.32 -6.93
C LEU A 203 -27.15 -9.54 -6.66
N THR A 204 -28.47 -9.45 -6.83
CA THR A 204 -29.35 -10.63 -6.65
C THR A 204 -29.08 -11.74 -7.68
N SER A 205 -28.36 -11.41 -8.76
CA SER A 205 -27.90 -12.33 -9.80
C SER A 205 -26.56 -13.01 -9.51
N LEU A 206 -25.93 -12.79 -8.34
CA LEU A 206 -24.62 -13.36 -8.01
C LEU A 206 -24.59 -14.90 -7.99
N GLY A 207 -25.75 -15.55 -7.93
CA GLY A 207 -25.85 -17.02 -7.91
C GLY A 207 -25.02 -17.64 -6.79
N GLN A 208 -24.54 -18.88 -6.99
CA GLN A 208 -23.69 -19.56 -6.02
C GLN A 208 -22.23 -19.12 -6.17
N LEU A 209 -21.68 -18.46 -5.16
CA LEU A 209 -20.29 -18.01 -5.10
C LEU A 209 -19.42 -19.13 -4.50
N THR A 210 -19.30 -20.24 -5.25
CA THR A 210 -18.73 -21.50 -4.76
C THR A 210 -17.24 -21.42 -4.38
N ILE A 211 -16.47 -20.53 -5.01
CA ILE A 211 -15.03 -20.38 -4.76
C ILE A 211 -14.66 -19.11 -3.97
N LEU A 212 -15.65 -18.29 -3.60
CA LEU A 212 -15.41 -17.06 -2.85
C LEU A 212 -14.91 -17.38 -1.45
N LYS A 213 -13.68 -16.94 -1.13
CA LYS A 213 -13.01 -17.16 0.16
C LYS A 213 -12.96 -15.92 1.02
N HIS A 214 -12.85 -14.74 0.38
CA HIS A 214 -12.69 -13.45 1.05
C HIS A 214 -13.71 -12.45 0.51
N LEU A 215 -14.44 -11.80 1.42
CA LEU A 215 -15.37 -10.73 1.11
C LEU A 215 -15.09 -9.54 2.02
N GLU A 216 -14.89 -8.38 1.44
CA GLU A 216 -14.81 -7.11 2.15
C GLU A 216 -15.89 -6.16 1.66
N ILE A 217 -16.61 -5.55 2.59
CA ILE A 217 -17.60 -4.52 2.30
C ILE A 217 -17.36 -3.33 3.23
N ASP A 218 -16.76 -2.30 2.67
CA ASP A 218 -16.58 -1.01 3.32
C ASP A 218 -17.69 -0.05 2.88
N SER A 219 -18.68 0.12 3.75
CA SER A 219 -19.72 1.13 3.56
C SER A 219 -20.34 1.61 4.86
N ARG A 220 -20.80 2.87 4.86
CA ARG A 220 -21.59 3.45 5.97
C ARG A 220 -22.97 2.81 6.12
N ARG A 221 -23.50 2.19 5.07
CA ARG A 221 -24.75 1.43 5.09
C ARG A 221 -24.47 0.03 4.59
N ILE A 222 -24.65 -0.97 5.45
CA ILE A 222 -24.34 -2.34 5.07
C ILE A 222 -25.37 -2.78 4.04
N PRO A 223 -24.93 -3.49 2.98
CA PRO A 223 -25.84 -4.32 2.21
C PRO A 223 -26.70 -5.19 3.08
N HIS A 224 -27.75 -5.68 2.47
CA HIS A 224 -28.27 -6.93 2.95
C HIS A 224 -27.29 -8.08 2.65
N LEU A 225 -26.57 -8.55 3.66
CA LEU A 225 -25.64 -9.68 3.53
C LEU A 225 -26.30 -10.97 2.99
N TYR A 226 -27.64 -11.05 2.93
CA TYR A 226 -28.34 -12.15 2.26
C TYR A 226 -27.96 -12.31 0.78
N LEU A 227 -27.43 -11.25 0.12
CA LEU A 227 -27.06 -11.31 -1.30
C LEU A 227 -25.87 -12.21 -1.59
N VAL A 228 -25.07 -12.50 -0.56
CA VAL A 228 -23.92 -13.42 -0.62
C VAL A 228 -24.17 -14.66 0.26
N GLN A 229 -25.44 -15.00 0.51
CA GLN A 229 -25.80 -16.16 1.34
C GLN A 229 -25.32 -17.49 0.73
N GLU A 230 -25.21 -17.56 -0.60
CA GLU A 230 -24.80 -18.76 -1.34
C GLU A 230 -23.28 -18.82 -1.57
N ALA A 231 -22.49 -18.59 -0.53
CA ALA A 231 -21.02 -18.60 -0.59
C ALA A 231 -20.40 -19.67 0.34
N PRO A 232 -20.45 -20.97 0.02
CA PRO A 232 -20.06 -22.06 0.93
C PRO A 232 -18.55 -22.12 1.26
N SER A 233 -17.71 -21.46 0.45
CA SER A 233 -16.26 -21.40 0.66
C SER A 233 -15.82 -20.14 1.41
N LEU A 234 -16.75 -19.27 1.80
CA LEU A 234 -16.42 -18.01 2.46
C LEU A 234 -15.84 -18.29 3.85
N ARG A 235 -14.65 -17.76 4.11
CA ARG A 235 -13.90 -17.94 5.37
C ARG A 235 -13.47 -16.62 5.98
N SER A 236 -13.20 -15.61 5.16
CA SER A 236 -12.76 -14.29 5.59
C SER A 236 -13.80 -13.25 5.25
N LEU A 237 -14.18 -12.44 6.23
CA LEU A 237 -15.18 -11.40 6.09
C LEU A 237 -14.66 -10.10 6.71
N SER A 238 -14.67 -9.00 5.96
CA SER A 238 -14.40 -7.66 6.46
C SER A 238 -15.62 -6.76 6.29
N LEU A 239 -16.04 -6.08 7.36
CA LEU A 239 -17.24 -5.24 7.36
C LEU A 239 -17.02 -3.92 8.09
N THR A 240 -17.47 -2.82 7.51
CA THR A 240 -17.41 -1.49 8.18
C THR A 240 -18.49 -1.28 9.23
N TYR A 241 -19.58 -2.02 9.16
CA TYR A 241 -20.65 -2.01 10.14
C TYR A 241 -21.20 -3.44 10.24
N VAL A 242 -21.81 -3.81 11.37
CA VAL A 242 -22.59 -5.05 11.52
C VAL A 242 -23.96 -4.69 12.08
N PRO A 243 -25.08 -4.93 11.38
CA PRO A 243 -26.38 -4.60 11.91
C PRO A 243 -26.78 -5.73 12.85
N SER A 244 -27.08 -5.41 14.10
CA SER A 244 -27.45 -6.42 15.11
C SER A 244 -28.62 -7.30 14.68
N SER A 245 -29.48 -6.82 13.77
CA SER A 245 -30.61 -7.55 13.18
C SER A 245 -30.24 -8.58 12.09
N GLN A 246 -29.03 -8.53 11.51
CA GLN A 246 -28.61 -9.49 10.46
C GLN A 246 -27.69 -10.60 10.96
N LEU A 247 -27.25 -10.55 12.22
CA LEU A 247 -26.52 -11.65 12.85
C LEU A 247 -27.39 -12.91 13.00
N SER A 248 -28.72 -12.75 13.07
CA SER A 248 -29.72 -13.83 13.02
C SER A 248 -30.23 -14.16 11.61
N GLY A 249 -29.62 -13.61 10.56
CA GLY A 249 -30.06 -13.76 9.17
C GLY A 249 -29.57 -15.06 8.49
N LYS A 250 -29.93 -15.22 7.21
CA LYS A 250 -29.53 -16.38 6.36
C LYS A 250 -28.05 -16.42 5.98
N PHE A 251 -27.27 -15.39 6.34
CA PHE A 251 -25.86 -15.33 6.01
C PHE A 251 -25.08 -16.42 6.77
N PRO A 252 -24.12 -17.12 6.12
CA PRO A 252 -23.44 -18.27 6.71
C PRO A 252 -22.34 -17.85 7.70
N TRP A 253 -22.70 -17.26 8.84
CA TRP A 253 -21.75 -16.83 9.89
C TRP A 253 -20.91 -17.99 10.47
N LYS A 254 -21.48 -19.21 10.51
CA LYS A 254 -20.85 -20.38 11.13
C LYS A 254 -19.56 -20.84 10.47
N GLN A 255 -19.34 -20.54 9.18
CA GLN A 255 -18.14 -20.96 8.45
C GLN A 255 -17.02 -19.90 8.45
N ILE A 256 -17.28 -18.69 8.98
CA ILE A 256 -16.30 -17.62 9.02
C ILE A 256 -15.21 -17.95 10.05
N THR A 257 -13.95 -17.91 9.61
CA THR A 257 -12.76 -18.18 10.42
C THR A 257 -11.93 -16.93 10.67
N HIS A 258 -12.02 -15.94 9.78
CA HIS A 258 -11.33 -14.65 9.90
C HIS A 258 -12.36 -13.52 9.76
N LEU A 259 -12.41 -12.65 10.75
CA LEU A 259 -13.37 -11.54 10.79
C LEU A 259 -12.67 -10.23 11.02
N GLU A 260 -12.94 -9.24 10.21
CA GLU A 260 -12.42 -7.89 10.36
C GLU A 260 -13.59 -6.90 10.45
N LEU A 261 -13.56 -6.03 11.45
CA LEU A 261 -14.68 -5.16 11.78
C LEU A 261 -14.21 -3.74 12.06
N ASN A 262 -14.76 -2.77 11.33
CA ASN A 262 -14.55 -1.37 11.62
C ASN A 262 -15.50 -0.93 12.76
N ALA A 263 -14.94 -0.50 13.88
CA ALA A 263 -15.71 -0.14 15.07
C ALA A 263 -16.16 1.33 15.10
N VAL A 264 -15.95 2.09 14.02
CA VAL A 264 -16.24 3.54 13.97
C VAL A 264 -17.71 3.87 14.20
N HIS A 265 -18.61 2.95 13.81
CA HIS A 265 -20.03 3.28 13.69
C HIS A 265 -20.91 2.76 14.82
N SER A 266 -20.57 1.61 15.44
CA SER A 266 -21.42 0.93 16.43
C SER A 266 -20.65 -0.11 17.24
N GLY A 267 -20.90 -0.19 18.55
CA GLY A 267 -20.40 -1.29 19.39
C GLY A 267 -21.07 -2.65 19.13
N SER A 268 -22.08 -2.72 18.25
CA SER A 268 -22.62 -4.02 17.79
C SER A 268 -21.57 -4.94 17.17
N VAL A 269 -20.45 -4.38 16.68
CA VAL A 269 -19.31 -5.16 16.18
C VAL A 269 -18.73 -6.11 17.22
N PHE A 270 -18.78 -5.75 18.51
CA PHE A 270 -18.27 -6.63 19.55
C PHE A 270 -19.09 -7.91 19.65
N ARG A 271 -20.43 -7.84 19.48
CA ARG A 271 -21.34 -9.00 19.51
C ARG A 271 -21.14 -9.99 18.35
N ALA A 272 -20.36 -9.65 17.33
CA ALA A 272 -20.15 -10.52 16.18
C ALA A 272 -19.48 -11.86 16.56
N LEU A 273 -18.70 -11.89 17.64
CA LEU A 273 -18.07 -13.11 18.14
C LEU A 273 -19.09 -14.17 18.58
N GLU A 274 -20.24 -13.74 19.10
CA GLU A 274 -21.33 -14.64 19.52
C GLU A 274 -21.92 -15.43 18.33
N SER A 275 -21.81 -14.89 17.12
CA SER A 275 -22.40 -15.46 15.91
C SER A 275 -21.42 -16.32 15.09
N CYS A 276 -20.12 -16.25 15.40
CA CYS A 276 -19.05 -16.91 14.65
C CYS A 276 -18.38 -18.01 15.51
N PRO A 277 -18.99 -19.20 15.66
CA PRO A 277 -18.46 -20.24 16.56
C PRO A 277 -17.11 -20.83 16.12
N ASN A 278 -16.77 -20.76 14.83
CA ASN A 278 -15.52 -21.31 14.26
C ASN A 278 -14.46 -20.24 13.99
N LEU A 279 -14.59 -19.08 14.64
CA LEU A 279 -13.69 -17.96 14.44
C LEU A 279 -12.29 -18.27 15.00
N HIS A 280 -11.27 -18.14 14.15
CA HIS A 280 -9.87 -18.32 14.50
C HIS A 280 -9.20 -16.98 14.78
N SER A 281 -9.49 -15.96 13.97
CA SER A 281 -8.96 -14.61 14.16
C SER A 281 -10.02 -13.53 14.03
N VAL A 282 -9.90 -12.48 14.84
CA VAL A 282 -10.68 -11.25 14.72
C VAL A 282 -9.78 -10.03 14.72
N PHE A 283 -10.06 -9.07 13.84
CA PHE A 283 -9.42 -7.77 13.82
C PHE A 283 -10.44 -6.65 13.96
N TYR A 284 -10.37 -5.89 15.05
CA TYR A 284 -11.16 -4.68 15.22
C TYR A 284 -10.36 -3.45 14.78
N ARG A 285 -10.83 -2.74 13.76
CA ARG A 285 -10.23 -1.51 13.24
C ARG A 285 -10.89 -0.26 13.82
N ASN A 286 -10.10 0.80 13.97
CA ASN A 286 -10.56 2.16 14.27
C ASN A 286 -11.53 2.25 15.46
N ILE A 287 -11.23 1.57 16.56
CA ILE A 287 -12.03 1.71 17.79
C ILE A 287 -11.72 3.07 18.43
N TYR A 288 -12.74 3.85 18.76
CA TYR A 288 -12.56 5.15 19.41
C TYR A 288 -13.73 5.50 20.34
N CYS A 289 -13.47 6.44 21.24
CA CYS A 289 -14.47 6.97 22.16
C CYS A 289 -15.25 8.15 21.53
N ARG A 290 -16.58 8.01 21.42
CA ARG A 290 -17.44 9.09 20.89
C ARG A 290 -17.71 10.20 21.91
N SER A 291 -17.90 9.84 23.18
CA SER A 291 -18.14 10.76 24.29
C SER A 291 -17.10 10.55 25.40
N SER A 292 -17.02 11.50 26.33
CA SER A 292 -16.10 11.45 27.48
C SER A 292 -16.47 10.40 28.53
N GLU A 293 -17.63 9.74 28.41
CA GLU A 293 -18.22 8.98 29.52
C GLU A 293 -18.24 7.45 29.31
N SER A 294 -18.20 6.93 28.07
CA SER A 294 -18.03 5.48 27.80
C SER A 294 -17.79 5.17 26.33
N ALA A 295 -17.07 4.09 26.05
CA ALA A 295 -17.06 3.48 24.72
C ALA A 295 -18.42 2.81 24.47
N HIS A 296 -19.25 3.41 23.63
CA HIS A 296 -20.61 2.94 23.39
C HIS A 296 -20.63 1.52 22.80
N GLY A 297 -21.25 0.60 23.52
CA GLY A 297 -21.58 -0.74 23.02
C GLY A 297 -20.46 -1.78 23.10
N ILE A 298 -19.35 -1.51 23.82
CA ILE A 298 -18.50 -2.60 24.30
C ILE A 298 -19.37 -3.48 25.22
N VAL A 299 -19.37 -4.78 24.96
CA VAL A 299 -20.09 -5.75 25.77
C VAL A 299 -19.19 -6.94 26.02
N ASN A 300 -19.41 -7.64 27.13
CA ASN A 300 -18.60 -8.79 27.49
C ASN A 300 -18.61 -9.85 26.39
N GLN A 301 -17.44 -10.24 25.94
CA GLN A 301 -17.22 -11.20 24.87
C GLN A 301 -16.60 -12.47 25.42
N LYS A 302 -17.24 -13.61 25.13
CA LYS A 302 -16.68 -14.94 25.38
C LYS A 302 -16.55 -15.70 24.08
N SER A 303 -15.33 -16.05 23.70
CA SER A 303 -15.06 -16.72 22.43
C SER A 303 -13.84 -17.63 22.51
N ALA A 304 -13.82 -18.67 21.68
CA ALA A 304 -12.72 -19.61 21.53
C ALA A 304 -11.70 -19.17 20.44
N VAL A 305 -11.71 -17.88 20.08
CA VAL A 305 -10.80 -17.28 19.10
C VAL A 305 -9.34 -17.41 19.56
N ARG A 306 -8.44 -17.61 18.59
CA ARG A 306 -7.00 -17.79 18.84
C ARG A 306 -6.19 -16.54 18.61
N SER A 307 -6.67 -15.64 17.75
CA SER A 307 -5.97 -14.40 17.42
C SER A 307 -6.91 -13.20 17.52
N VAL A 308 -6.51 -12.20 18.29
CA VAL A 308 -7.24 -10.93 18.41
C VAL A 308 -6.29 -9.78 18.12
N SER A 309 -6.66 -8.99 17.12
CA SER A 309 -6.00 -7.72 16.81
C SER A 309 -6.97 -6.57 17.09
N ILE A 310 -6.48 -5.50 17.70
CA ILE A 310 -7.29 -4.35 18.10
C ILE A 310 -6.51 -3.09 17.72
N CYS A 311 -7.09 -2.29 16.83
CA CYS A 311 -6.58 -0.97 16.47
C CYS A 311 -7.48 0.11 17.05
N VAL A 312 -6.93 0.88 18.00
CA VAL A 312 -7.60 2.04 18.61
C VAL A 312 -7.17 3.33 17.93
N SER A 313 -8.00 4.39 17.94
CA SER A 313 -7.66 5.63 17.23
C SER A 313 -6.53 6.44 17.87
N GLY A 314 -6.36 6.33 19.19
CA GLY A 314 -5.30 7.04 19.92
C GLY A 314 -5.57 8.53 20.14
N ILE A 315 -6.81 9.00 19.92
CA ILE A 315 -7.19 10.40 20.17
C ILE A 315 -7.30 10.68 21.67
N ALA A 316 -7.13 11.93 22.11
CA ALA A 316 -7.19 12.31 23.54
C ALA A 316 -8.50 11.90 24.25
N LYS A 317 -9.60 11.76 23.51
CA LYS A 317 -10.87 11.23 24.06
C LYS A 317 -10.77 9.77 24.48
N ASP A 318 -9.93 8.97 23.81
CA ASP A 318 -9.71 7.55 24.13
C ASP A 318 -9.03 7.39 25.50
N ALA A 319 -8.05 8.25 25.83
CA ALA A 319 -7.50 8.35 27.18
C ALA A 319 -8.57 8.76 28.19
N GLY A 320 -9.35 9.80 27.87
CA GLY A 320 -10.36 10.33 28.80
C GLY A 320 -11.37 9.28 29.26
N CYS A 321 -11.68 8.28 28.44
CA CYS A 321 -12.60 7.21 28.78
C CYS A 321 -11.94 5.87 29.14
N ASN A 322 -10.61 5.82 29.28
CA ASN A 322 -9.85 4.60 29.55
C ASN A 322 -10.19 3.46 28.58
N LEU A 323 -10.27 3.76 27.28
CA LEU A 323 -10.77 2.83 26.25
C LEU A 323 -10.07 1.46 26.28
N LEU A 324 -8.74 1.45 26.41
CA LEU A 324 -7.96 0.20 26.44
C LEU A 324 -8.35 -0.68 27.65
N ASN A 325 -8.58 -0.06 28.81
CA ASN A 325 -9.07 -0.76 30.00
C ASN A 325 -10.45 -1.38 29.75
N GLN A 326 -11.39 -0.61 29.17
CA GLN A 326 -12.74 -1.09 28.87
C GLN A 326 -12.72 -2.28 27.89
N LEU A 327 -11.86 -2.24 26.86
CA LEU A 327 -11.72 -3.32 25.90
C LEU A 327 -11.20 -4.60 26.56
N VAL A 328 -10.05 -4.52 27.24
CA VAL A 328 -9.42 -5.68 27.88
C VAL A 328 -10.32 -6.29 28.97
N SER A 329 -11.01 -5.45 29.73
CA SER A 329 -11.99 -5.88 30.74
C SER A 329 -13.20 -6.62 30.15
N SER A 330 -13.54 -6.37 28.88
CA SER A 330 -14.70 -7.01 28.25
C SER A 330 -14.42 -8.42 27.71
N PHE A 331 -13.16 -8.81 27.50
CA PHE A 331 -12.82 -10.06 26.83
C PHE A 331 -12.66 -11.24 27.81
N THR A 332 -13.15 -12.42 27.43
CA THR A 332 -12.88 -13.71 28.10
C THR A 332 -12.56 -14.74 27.02
N LEU A 333 -11.26 -14.97 26.77
CA LEU A 333 -10.80 -15.63 25.55
C LEU A 333 -9.88 -16.83 25.88
N PRO A 334 -10.44 -17.98 26.30
CA PRO A 334 -9.65 -19.08 26.86
C PRO A 334 -8.73 -19.82 25.88
N ARG A 335 -8.81 -19.54 24.59
CA ARG A 335 -7.94 -20.15 23.56
C ARG A 335 -7.05 -19.13 22.86
N LEU A 336 -6.94 -17.92 23.40
CA LEU A 336 -6.15 -16.88 22.77
C LEU A 336 -4.65 -17.24 22.80
N GLU A 337 -4.04 -17.25 21.63
CA GLU A 337 -2.61 -17.51 21.39
C GLU A 337 -1.91 -16.22 20.96
N VAL A 338 -2.59 -15.38 20.18
CA VAL A 338 -2.04 -14.14 19.60
C VAL A 338 -2.86 -12.93 20.02
N LEU A 339 -2.22 -11.95 20.66
CA LEU A 339 -2.82 -10.65 20.96
C LEU A 339 -2.01 -9.53 20.31
N SER A 340 -2.67 -8.70 19.51
CA SER A 340 -2.07 -7.50 18.91
C SER A 340 -2.88 -6.27 19.28
N LEU A 341 -2.22 -5.31 19.93
CA LEU A 341 -2.78 -4.01 20.32
C LEU A 341 -1.99 -2.94 19.57
N GLN A 342 -2.69 -2.14 18.78
CA GLN A 342 -2.07 -1.11 17.97
C GLN A 342 -2.87 0.19 18.02
N THR A 343 -2.20 1.31 17.73
CA THR A 343 -2.85 2.61 17.58
C THR A 343 -2.77 3.07 16.14
N SER A 344 -3.87 3.65 15.66
CA SER A 344 -3.92 4.23 14.33
C SER A 344 -3.11 5.53 14.33
N ILE A 345 -2.07 5.59 13.52
CA ILE A 345 -1.54 6.87 13.07
C ILE A 345 -2.62 7.44 12.16
N SER A 346 -3.48 8.32 12.67
CA SER A 346 -4.42 9.04 11.85
C SER A 346 -3.67 9.96 10.89
N ALA A 347 -3.25 9.43 9.73
CA ALA A 347 -3.11 10.23 8.53
C ALA A 347 -4.52 10.72 8.19
N HIS A 348 -4.89 11.88 8.76
CA HIS A 348 -6.10 12.56 8.36
C HIS A 348 -6.06 12.80 6.84
N PHE A 349 -7.10 12.32 6.16
CA PHE A 349 -7.41 12.53 4.74
C PHE A 349 -6.37 11.95 3.78
N TYR A 350 -6.67 10.78 3.23
CA TYR A 350 -6.13 10.37 1.95
C TYR A 350 -6.58 11.40 0.91
N ASP A 351 -5.70 12.35 0.62
CA ASP A 351 -5.69 13.05 -0.65
C ASP A 351 -5.23 12.04 -1.72
N LEU A 352 -6.18 11.22 -2.20
CA LEU A 352 -5.99 10.23 -3.27
C LEU A 352 -5.77 10.90 -4.65
N SER A 353 -5.46 12.21 -4.70
CA SER A 353 -5.32 12.96 -5.95
C SER A 353 -3.88 13.13 -6.44
N ARG A 354 -2.87 12.52 -5.80
CA ARG A 354 -1.47 12.66 -6.23
C ARG A 354 -0.98 11.46 -7.04
N PRO A 355 -0.72 11.61 -8.35
CA PRO A 355 -0.15 10.55 -9.18
C PRO A 355 1.29 10.22 -8.74
N ARG A 356 1.73 9.00 -9.06
CA ARG A 356 3.02 8.33 -8.76
C ARG A 356 4.31 9.11 -9.13
N SER A 357 4.23 10.31 -9.68
CA SER A 357 5.39 11.06 -10.20
C SER A 357 6.21 11.84 -9.15
N LEU A 358 5.84 11.79 -7.87
CA LEU A 358 6.56 12.48 -6.79
C LEU A 358 7.16 11.51 -5.76
N PHE A 359 7.91 10.50 -6.23
CA PHE A 359 8.62 9.56 -5.36
C PHE A 359 9.77 10.19 -4.55
N THR A 360 10.07 11.48 -4.74
CA THR A 360 11.21 12.16 -4.10
C THR A 360 10.84 13.09 -2.93
N GLU A 361 9.56 13.36 -2.65
CA GLU A 361 9.16 14.34 -1.61
C GLU A 361 8.38 13.74 -0.41
N TRP A 362 8.21 12.43 -0.32
CA TRP A 362 7.48 11.80 0.80
C TRP A 362 8.27 11.66 2.10
N ALA A 363 9.56 12.01 2.12
CA ALA A 363 10.40 11.85 3.31
C ALA A 363 10.22 12.96 4.37
N ASP A 364 9.67 14.14 4.03
CA ASP A 364 9.76 15.32 4.92
C ASP A 364 8.45 15.98 5.34
N THR A 365 7.28 15.44 4.97
CA THR A 365 6.00 15.90 5.54
C THR A 365 5.52 14.95 6.63
N ARG A 366 6.15 15.05 7.81
CA ARG A 366 5.62 14.42 9.02
C ARG A 366 4.18 14.93 9.22
N PRO A 367 3.15 14.09 9.21
CA PRO A 367 1.83 14.51 9.64
C PRO A 367 1.97 15.05 11.07
N TRP A 368 1.35 16.18 11.37
CA TRP A 368 1.28 16.73 12.71
C TRP A 368 0.81 15.63 13.69
N CYS A 369 1.75 15.01 14.39
CA CYS A 369 1.46 14.07 15.46
C CYS A 369 0.93 14.88 16.64
N GLY A 370 -0.40 14.93 16.80
CA GLY A 370 -0.98 15.32 18.09
C GLY A 370 -0.42 14.41 19.18
N ASN A 371 -0.25 14.92 20.40
CA ASN A 371 0.16 14.11 21.54
C ASN A 371 -0.86 12.98 21.74
N TYR A 372 -0.53 11.78 21.28
CA TYR A 372 -1.33 10.58 21.49
C TYR A 372 -1.35 10.30 22.99
N SER A 373 -2.51 10.42 23.61
CA SER A 373 -2.71 9.95 24.98
C SER A 373 -3.75 8.84 24.92
N LEU A 374 -3.30 7.59 25.07
CA LEU A 374 -4.17 6.47 25.46
C LEU A 374 -4.24 6.31 26.99
N GLY A 375 -3.62 7.24 27.72
CA GLY A 375 -3.49 7.15 29.18
C GLY A 375 -2.32 6.26 29.57
N GLU A 376 -2.45 5.63 30.72
CA GLU A 376 -1.47 4.67 31.26
C GLU A 376 -1.85 3.24 30.88
N TRP A 377 -0.86 2.34 30.89
CA TRP A 377 -1.10 0.91 30.68
C TRP A 377 -2.09 0.36 31.74
N PRO A 378 -3.19 -0.30 31.35
CA PRO A 378 -4.21 -0.75 32.29
C PRO A 378 -3.80 -2.07 32.96
N ARG A 379 -2.72 -2.06 33.75
CA ARG A 379 -2.10 -3.25 34.37
C ARG A 379 -3.11 -4.17 35.04
N HIS A 380 -3.89 -3.63 35.98
CA HIS A 380 -4.86 -4.44 36.74
C HIS A 380 -5.93 -5.08 35.84
N ALA A 381 -6.42 -4.37 34.82
CA ALA A 381 -7.40 -4.91 33.89
C ALA A 381 -6.80 -6.03 33.03
N PHE A 382 -5.52 -5.90 32.66
CA PHE A 382 -4.80 -6.91 31.89
C PHE A 382 -4.53 -8.16 32.73
N ASP A 383 -4.08 -8.02 33.97
CA ASP A 383 -3.90 -9.14 34.90
C ASP A 383 -5.23 -9.90 35.09
N MET A 384 -6.32 -9.17 35.38
CA MET A 384 -7.66 -9.74 35.50
C MET A 384 -8.15 -10.40 34.21
N PHE A 385 -7.72 -9.91 33.04
CA PHE A 385 -8.03 -10.51 31.75
C PHE A 385 -7.30 -11.83 31.55
N LEU A 386 -6.00 -11.89 31.88
CA LEU A 386 -5.21 -13.12 31.81
C LEU A 386 -5.77 -14.18 32.76
N ASP A 387 -6.09 -13.81 34.00
CA ASP A 387 -6.67 -14.71 35.00
C ASP A 387 -8.05 -15.22 34.56
N ARG A 388 -8.92 -14.32 34.10
CA ARG A 388 -10.28 -14.66 33.66
C ARG A 388 -10.28 -15.53 32.40
N SER A 389 -9.35 -15.29 31.49
CA SER A 389 -9.26 -16.04 30.24
C SER A 389 -8.52 -17.36 30.45
N GLY A 390 -7.51 -17.41 31.32
CA GLY A 390 -6.64 -18.58 31.48
C GLY A 390 -5.94 -18.98 30.18
N CYS A 391 -5.72 -18.02 29.28
CA CYS A 391 -5.16 -18.27 27.96
C CYS A 391 -3.63 -18.37 28.00
N THR A 392 -3.05 -18.95 26.94
CA THR A 392 -1.60 -19.12 26.80
C THR A 392 -1.15 -18.34 25.58
N LEU A 393 -0.70 -17.10 25.80
CA LEU A 393 -0.22 -16.25 24.72
C LEU A 393 1.17 -16.71 24.26
N THR A 394 1.30 -16.99 22.97
CA THR A 394 2.57 -17.25 22.28
C THR A 394 3.09 -16.02 21.55
N THR A 395 2.19 -15.11 21.17
CA THR A 395 2.55 -13.87 20.46
C THR A 395 1.84 -12.67 21.08
N LEU A 396 2.62 -11.64 21.41
CA LEU A 396 2.14 -10.33 21.83
C LEU A 396 2.75 -9.24 20.96
N GLN A 397 1.90 -8.37 20.42
CA GLN A 397 2.33 -7.20 19.66
C GLN A 397 1.73 -5.95 20.27
N LEU A 398 2.58 -4.99 20.60
CA LEU A 398 2.22 -3.68 21.14
C LEU A 398 2.79 -2.61 20.22
N GLU A 399 1.96 -2.01 19.39
CA GLU A 399 2.38 -0.96 18.46
C GLU A 399 1.81 0.39 18.87
N MET A 400 2.69 1.30 19.26
CA MET A 400 2.35 2.67 19.65
C MET A 400 1.41 2.70 20.87
N ILE A 401 1.46 1.66 21.71
CA ILE A 401 0.68 1.50 22.95
C ILE A 401 1.52 1.99 24.13
N PRO A 402 0.98 2.79 25.06
CA PRO A 402 1.72 3.24 26.23
C PRO A 402 1.96 2.07 27.19
N ILE A 403 3.23 1.74 27.44
CA ILE A 403 3.64 0.76 28.45
C ILE A 403 4.94 1.22 29.11
N SER A 404 5.05 1.10 30.44
CA SER A 404 6.29 1.41 31.16
C SER A 404 7.22 0.20 31.18
N ASP A 405 8.53 0.40 31.41
CA ASP A 405 9.48 -0.71 31.58
C ASP A 405 9.02 -1.69 32.67
N LEU A 406 8.54 -1.16 33.81
CA LEU A 406 8.08 -1.98 34.93
C LEU A 406 6.86 -2.82 34.56
N ASP A 407 5.92 -2.25 33.80
CA ASP A 407 4.74 -2.98 33.35
C ASP A 407 5.06 -3.98 32.23
N ALA A 408 6.02 -3.66 31.36
CA ALA A 408 6.48 -4.59 30.33
C ALA A 408 7.21 -5.80 30.93
N ILE A 409 8.05 -5.58 31.96
CA ILE A 409 8.71 -6.66 32.70
C ILE A 409 7.67 -7.52 33.43
N HIS A 410 6.72 -6.90 34.15
CA HIS A 410 5.63 -7.60 34.82
C HIS A 410 4.78 -8.42 33.84
N LEU A 411 4.44 -7.81 32.69
CA LEU A 411 3.68 -8.50 31.64
C LEU A 411 4.43 -9.73 31.13
N LEU A 412 5.74 -9.64 30.95
CA LEU A 412 6.55 -10.80 30.60
C LEU A 412 6.49 -11.87 31.69
N GLU A 413 6.53 -11.50 32.98
CA GLU A 413 6.44 -12.46 34.11
C GLU A 413 5.11 -13.22 34.10
N CYS A 414 4.02 -12.55 33.75
CA CYS A 414 2.70 -13.15 33.62
C CYS A 414 2.53 -14.04 32.36
N LEU A 415 3.45 -13.96 31.39
CA LEU A 415 3.34 -14.65 30.09
C LEU A 415 4.53 -15.61 29.87
N PRO A 416 4.60 -16.74 30.61
CA PRO A 416 5.75 -17.65 30.54
C PRO A 416 5.87 -18.41 29.21
N SER A 417 4.80 -18.50 28.41
CA SER A 417 4.76 -19.20 27.12
C SER A 417 4.94 -18.30 25.91
N LEU A 418 5.32 -17.04 26.12
CA LEU A 418 5.49 -16.07 25.05
C LEU A 418 6.73 -16.39 24.21
N GLU A 419 6.54 -16.63 22.92
CA GLU A 419 7.59 -16.92 21.95
C GLU A 419 7.96 -15.68 21.12
N ASN A 420 6.96 -14.87 20.79
CA ASN A 420 7.10 -13.71 19.93
C ASN A 420 6.61 -12.44 20.64
N LEU A 421 7.50 -11.48 20.86
CA LEU A 421 7.16 -10.16 21.36
C LEU A 421 7.59 -9.09 20.36
N LEU A 422 6.64 -8.27 19.93
CA LEU A 422 6.90 -7.04 19.17
C LEU A 422 6.45 -5.85 20.00
N ILE A 423 7.35 -4.91 20.26
CA ILE A 423 6.98 -3.61 20.81
C ILE A 423 7.54 -2.52 19.89
N ARG A 424 6.65 -1.64 19.41
CA ARG A 424 6.99 -0.48 18.57
C ARG A 424 6.53 0.79 19.27
N GLU A 425 7.41 1.76 19.41
CA GLU A 425 7.13 2.99 20.17
C GLU A 425 7.29 4.25 19.30
N GLN A 426 6.72 5.36 19.77
CA GLN A 426 6.91 6.68 19.17
C GLN A 426 8.24 7.28 19.61
N GLY A 427 9.14 7.55 18.65
CA GLY A 427 10.50 8.01 18.92
C GLY A 427 10.66 9.47 19.38
N SER A 428 9.73 10.06 20.16
CA SER A 428 9.83 11.48 20.53
C SER A 428 9.63 11.83 22.01
N ASP A 429 9.50 10.89 22.94
CA ASP A 429 9.47 11.26 24.36
C ASP A 429 10.13 10.23 25.28
N LYS A 430 10.51 10.68 26.48
CA LYS A 430 11.31 10.01 27.54
C LYS A 430 10.74 8.69 28.11
N ARG A 431 9.86 8.02 27.37
CA ARG A 431 9.16 6.77 27.72
C ARG A 431 9.50 5.65 26.74
N THR A 432 10.69 5.70 26.16
CA THR A 432 11.21 4.61 25.33
C THR A 432 11.57 3.45 26.25
N ILE A 433 11.18 2.23 25.88
CA ILE A 433 11.66 1.00 26.51
C ILE A 433 13.16 1.10 26.71
N SER A 434 13.59 1.14 27.97
CA SER A 434 14.97 1.46 28.28
C SER A 434 15.87 0.23 28.10
N SER A 435 17.19 0.46 28.11
CA SER A 435 18.17 -0.62 28.18
C SER A 435 17.95 -1.60 29.35
N GLN A 436 17.17 -1.22 30.38
CA GLN A 436 16.81 -2.09 31.51
C GLN A 436 15.83 -3.20 31.11
N PHE A 437 14.84 -2.90 30.25
CA PHE A 437 13.94 -3.92 29.71
C PHE A 437 14.69 -4.92 28.83
N LEU A 438 15.58 -4.44 27.96
CA LEU A 438 16.40 -5.32 27.12
C LEU A 438 17.31 -6.23 27.96
N LYS A 439 17.94 -5.69 29.02
CA LYS A 439 18.78 -6.47 29.93
C LYS A 439 18.02 -7.55 30.70
N SER A 440 16.83 -7.24 31.22
CA SER A 440 15.99 -8.20 31.96
C SER A 440 15.40 -9.27 31.04
N SER A 441 15.07 -8.92 29.80
CA SER A 441 14.59 -9.87 28.78
C SER A 441 15.69 -10.86 28.36
N CYS A 442 16.92 -10.39 28.16
CA CYS A 442 18.07 -11.25 27.83
C CYS A 442 18.38 -12.27 28.94
N GLN A 443 18.27 -11.89 30.22
CA GLN A 443 18.50 -12.79 31.34
C GLN A 443 17.53 -13.98 31.37
N ARG A 444 16.29 -13.78 30.89
CA ARG A 444 15.25 -14.82 30.86
C ARG A 444 15.41 -15.80 29.70
N LEU A 445 15.86 -15.32 28.54
CA LEU A 445 16.20 -16.17 27.40
C LEU A 445 17.43 -17.04 27.65
N SER A 446 18.37 -16.57 28.50
CA SER A 446 19.51 -17.37 28.93
C SER A 446 19.19 -18.41 30.00
N SER A 447 18.14 -18.22 30.81
CA SER A 447 17.77 -19.16 31.89
C SER A 447 16.79 -20.26 31.45
N SER A 448 16.20 -20.17 30.25
CA SER A 448 15.39 -21.24 29.64
C SER A 448 16.21 -22.29 28.88
N GLN A 449 17.54 -22.14 28.80
CA GLN A 449 18.43 -23.18 28.29
C GLN A 449 18.59 -24.31 29.31
N VAL A 450 17.80 -25.37 29.14
CA VAL A 450 18.16 -26.70 29.64
C VAL A 450 19.15 -27.31 28.65
N GLU A 451 20.31 -27.75 29.15
CA GLU A 451 21.42 -28.33 28.40
C GLU A 451 20.95 -29.40 27.39
N GLY A 452 21.23 -29.19 26.08
CA GLY A 452 21.32 -30.30 25.12
C GLY A 452 20.57 -30.24 23.79
N GLN A 453 20.13 -29.08 23.27
CA GLN A 453 19.61 -28.99 21.88
C GLN A 453 20.15 -27.78 21.09
N PRO A 454 20.29 -27.89 19.75
CA PRO A 454 20.95 -26.89 18.92
C PRO A 454 20.09 -25.63 18.74
N GLU A 455 20.79 -24.50 18.58
CA GLU A 455 20.31 -23.11 18.54
C GLU A 455 18.89 -22.89 17.95
N PRO A 456 18.01 -22.14 18.64
CA PRO A 456 16.78 -21.67 18.04
C PRO A 456 17.00 -20.40 17.20
N THR A 457 16.28 -20.39 16.08
CA THR A 457 16.02 -19.29 15.14
C THR A 457 15.81 -17.92 15.79
N SER A 458 16.42 -16.91 15.16
CA SER A 458 16.54 -15.51 15.56
C SER A 458 15.30 -14.90 16.24
N VAL A 459 15.45 -14.48 17.50
CA VAL A 459 14.59 -13.47 18.13
C VAL A 459 14.92 -12.11 17.50
N LYS A 460 14.08 -11.63 16.56
CA LYS A 460 14.16 -10.27 16.06
C LYS A 460 13.52 -9.30 17.06
N ALA A 461 14.28 -8.90 18.08
CA ALA A 461 14.02 -7.64 18.77
C ALA A 461 14.53 -6.50 17.87
N THR A 462 13.80 -6.18 16.80
CA THR A 462 14.12 -5.01 15.98
C THR A 462 13.65 -3.75 16.68
N GLY A 463 14.51 -3.17 17.52
CA GLY A 463 14.51 -1.72 17.71
C GLY A 463 15.03 -1.10 16.42
N ALA A 464 14.15 -0.86 15.45
CA ALA A 464 14.53 -0.24 14.19
C ALA A 464 14.82 1.25 14.44
N TRP A 465 16.08 1.57 14.72
CA TRP A 465 16.64 2.89 14.47
C TRP A 465 17.00 2.94 12.99
N TYR A 466 16.09 3.42 12.13
CA TYR A 466 16.46 3.78 10.77
C TYR A 466 17.23 5.11 10.81
N LEU A 467 18.55 4.99 10.96
CA LEU A 467 19.51 5.98 10.48
C LEU A 467 20.14 5.38 9.21
N GLU A 468 19.46 5.48 8.08
CA GLU A 468 20.13 5.41 6.77
C GLU A 468 20.33 6.84 6.28
N HIS A 469 21.46 7.41 6.70
CA HIS A 469 22.19 8.37 5.89
C HIS A 469 23.37 7.62 5.27
N GLY A 470 23.40 7.53 3.93
CA GLY A 470 24.47 6.84 3.25
C GLY A 470 24.32 6.68 1.74
N ILE A 471 24.47 7.80 1.01
CA ILE A 471 25.16 7.91 -0.29
C ILE A 471 24.60 7.07 -1.47
N TYR A 472 23.87 7.73 -2.37
CA TYR A 472 24.22 7.85 -3.81
C TYR A 472 23.67 9.16 -4.37
#